data_AF-A0A6I2VE54-F1
#
_entry.id   AF-A0A6I2VE54-F1
#
_cell.length_a   1.000
_cell.length_b   1.000
_cell.length_c   1.000
_cell.angle_alpha   90.00
_cell.angle_beta   90.00
_cell.angle_gamma   90.00
#
_symmetry.space_group_name_H-M   'P 1'
#
loop_
_entity.id
_entity.type
_entity.pdbx_description
1 polymer ?
#
loop_
_entity_poly.entity_id
_entity_poly.type
_entity_poly.pdbx_seq_one_letter_code
_entity_poly.pdbx_strand_id
1 'polypeptide(L)'
;MSIFGFSKSSMITPDKALPGHATRPFAVGDTHAVLGSSLTGPWSASSVSIYLAMGCFWGAEEIYWRLPGVLSTSVGYMGGFTPNPTYEEVCTGLTGHTEAVLVVYEPAQLSTYDVLKTFWENHDPTQGYRQGNDMGTQYRSALLYTTDEQRDMAELTRAAYQAVITDRGYGDITTQIAPASDFEYFYAEDHHQQYLYKVPNGYRCHANTGLALPVVSSP
;
A
#
# COMPACT_ATOMS: atom_id res chain seq x y z
N MET A 1 -32.03 -3.50 -19.83
CA MET A 1 -32.06 -3.88 -18.40
C MET A 1 -30.64 -3.85 -17.86
N SER A 2 -30.28 -2.90 -17.00
CA SER A 2 -29.00 -2.91 -16.28
C SER A 2 -29.31 -3.27 -14.83
N ILE A 3 -28.95 -4.47 -14.41
CA ILE A 3 -29.23 -4.96 -13.05
C ILE A 3 -27.92 -5.54 -12.51
N PHE A 4 -27.45 -4.97 -11.39
CA PHE A 4 -26.29 -5.34 -10.56
C PHE A 4 -24.89 -4.95 -11.08
N GLY A 5 -24.60 -3.65 -11.10
CA GLY A 5 -23.23 -3.18 -10.89
C GLY A 5 -22.97 -3.10 -9.39
N PHE A 6 -22.05 -3.91 -8.85
CA PHE A 6 -21.57 -3.71 -7.49
C PHE A 6 -20.94 -2.32 -7.39
N SER A 7 -21.36 -1.54 -6.40
CA SER A 7 -20.75 -0.24 -6.14
C SER A 7 -19.33 -0.48 -5.62
N LYS A 8 -18.30 -0.05 -6.36
CA LYS A 8 -16.90 -0.10 -5.92
C LYS A 8 -16.61 0.81 -4.70
N SER A 9 -17.63 1.48 -4.16
CA SER A 9 -17.54 2.35 -2.99
C SER A 9 -18.02 1.68 -1.69
N SER A 10 -18.07 0.34 -1.65
CA SER A 10 -18.37 -0.40 -0.42
C SER A 10 -17.59 -1.72 -0.39
N MET A 11 -17.07 -2.09 0.79
CA MET A 11 -16.39 -3.37 0.99
C MET A 11 -17.36 -4.54 0.76
N ILE A 12 -16.88 -5.57 0.07
CA ILE A 12 -17.62 -6.83 -0.09
C ILE A 12 -17.55 -7.68 1.18
N THR A 13 -18.42 -8.69 1.26
CA THR A 13 -18.35 -9.72 2.29
C THR A 13 -17.60 -10.95 1.75
N PRO A 14 -16.98 -11.78 2.62
CA PRO A 14 -16.21 -12.96 2.18
C PRO A 14 -17.00 -13.94 1.29
N ASP A 15 -18.30 -14.12 1.55
CA ASP A 15 -19.19 -14.99 0.75
C ASP A 15 -19.43 -14.49 -0.69
N LYS A 16 -19.12 -13.21 -0.95
CA LYS A 16 -19.24 -12.57 -2.27
C LYS A 16 -17.90 -12.37 -2.95
N ALA A 17 -16.80 -12.77 -2.30
CA ALA A 17 -15.47 -12.63 -2.87
C ALA A 17 -15.28 -13.61 -4.03
N LEU A 18 -14.48 -13.20 -5.02
CA LEU A 18 -14.04 -14.11 -6.07
C LEU A 18 -13.29 -15.30 -5.44
N PRO A 19 -13.42 -16.51 -6.01
CA PRO A 19 -12.76 -17.69 -5.47
C PRO A 19 -11.23 -17.64 -5.62
N GLY A 20 -10.73 -16.84 -6.57
CA GLY A 20 -9.30 -16.67 -6.84
C GLY A 20 -8.66 -17.98 -7.30
N HIS A 21 -7.40 -18.15 -6.92
CA HIS A 21 -6.58 -19.27 -7.35
C HIS A 21 -5.91 -19.99 -6.18
N ALA A 22 -5.80 -21.32 -6.28
CA ALA A 22 -5.11 -22.14 -5.28
C ALA A 22 -3.59 -21.86 -5.22
N THR A 23 -3.03 -21.45 -6.36
CA THR A 23 -1.62 -21.05 -6.50
C THR A 23 -1.55 -19.83 -7.38
N ARG A 24 -0.53 -18.98 -7.19
CA ARG A 24 -0.26 -17.83 -8.05
C ARG A 24 -0.22 -18.24 -9.54
N PRO A 25 -1.05 -17.66 -10.41
CA PRO A 25 -1.18 -18.08 -11.81
C PRO A 25 -0.07 -17.53 -12.73
N PHE A 26 0.85 -16.74 -12.18
CA PHE A 26 1.95 -16.11 -12.90
C PHE A 26 3.27 -16.21 -12.14
N ALA A 27 4.36 -16.06 -12.91
CA ALA A 27 5.69 -15.89 -12.35
C ALA A 27 5.94 -14.43 -11.96
N VAL A 28 6.80 -14.24 -10.96
CA VAL A 28 7.31 -12.93 -10.52
C VAL A 28 8.83 -13.07 -10.56
N GLY A 29 9.54 -12.07 -11.07
CA GLY A 29 11.00 -12.09 -11.11
C GLY A 29 11.63 -12.10 -9.72
N ASP A 30 12.87 -12.58 -9.64
CA ASP A 30 13.59 -12.71 -8.36
C ASP A 30 14.34 -11.44 -7.94
N THR A 31 14.57 -10.50 -8.87
CA THR A 31 15.45 -9.34 -8.66
C THR A 31 14.70 -8.02 -8.82
N HIS A 32 14.87 -7.12 -7.85
CA HIS A 32 14.35 -5.76 -7.91
C HIS A 32 14.99 -4.96 -9.05
N ALA A 33 14.20 -4.49 -10.01
CA ALA A 33 14.73 -3.90 -11.25
C ALA A 33 15.60 -2.65 -11.02
N VAL A 34 15.36 -1.91 -9.93
CA VAL A 34 16.09 -0.67 -9.60
C VAL A 34 17.22 -0.89 -8.59
N LEU A 35 17.00 -1.77 -7.60
CA LEU A 35 17.85 -1.88 -6.42
C LEU A 35 18.82 -3.06 -6.55
N GLY A 36 18.57 -3.99 -7.49
CA GLY A 36 19.38 -5.18 -7.72
C GLY A 36 19.31 -6.23 -6.60
N SER A 37 18.56 -5.95 -5.54
CA SER A 37 18.32 -6.87 -4.41
C SER A 37 17.29 -7.95 -4.75
N SER A 38 17.15 -8.95 -3.89
CA SER A 38 16.06 -9.92 -4.02
C SER A 38 14.69 -9.22 -3.91
N LEU A 39 13.78 -9.54 -4.82
CA LEU A 39 12.40 -9.03 -4.82
C LEU A 39 11.52 -9.75 -3.78
N THR A 40 11.78 -11.04 -3.53
CA THR A 40 10.94 -11.89 -2.67
C THR A 40 11.65 -12.39 -1.41
N GLY A 41 12.85 -11.86 -1.15
CA GLY A 41 13.70 -12.28 -0.05
C GLY A 41 14.49 -13.58 -0.32
N PRO A 42 15.13 -14.15 0.72
CA PRO A 42 15.30 -13.54 2.04
C PRO A 42 16.13 -12.24 1.93
N TRP A 43 15.82 -11.28 2.80
CA TRP A 43 16.59 -10.03 2.96
C TRP A 43 17.51 -10.13 4.19
N SER A 44 18.20 -9.04 4.55
CA SER A 44 19.06 -9.04 5.73
C SER A 44 18.27 -9.38 7.00
N ALA A 45 18.90 -10.09 7.94
CA ALA A 45 18.25 -10.49 9.19
C ALA A 45 17.85 -9.29 10.09
N SER A 46 18.47 -8.13 9.88
CA SER A 46 18.15 -6.86 10.55
C SER A 46 17.06 -6.06 9.85
N SER A 47 16.69 -6.41 8.61
CA SER A 47 15.64 -5.71 7.88
C SER A 47 14.27 -5.96 8.49
N VAL A 48 13.41 -4.97 8.33
CA VAL A 48 11.98 -5.06 8.68
C VAL A 48 11.15 -4.71 7.46
N SER A 49 9.90 -5.13 7.46
CA SER A 49 8.96 -4.85 6.39
C SER A 49 7.69 -4.17 6.88
N ILE A 50 7.02 -3.45 6.00
CA ILE A 50 5.70 -2.86 6.22
C ILE A 50 4.95 -2.85 4.89
N TYR A 51 3.62 -2.99 4.94
CA TYR A 51 2.79 -2.91 3.73
C TYR A 51 1.96 -1.65 3.75
N LEU A 52 2.04 -0.87 2.67
CA LEU A 52 1.47 0.48 2.59
C LEU A 52 0.62 0.60 1.32
N ALA A 53 -0.63 1.03 1.48
CA ALA A 53 -1.57 1.26 0.38
C ALA A 53 -1.91 2.75 0.29
N MET A 54 -1.63 3.33 -0.86
CA MET A 54 -1.65 4.79 -1.09
C MET A 54 -2.39 5.15 -2.38
N GLY A 55 -3.34 4.32 -2.82
CA GLY A 55 -3.93 4.37 -4.16
C GLY A 55 -3.13 3.53 -5.15
N CYS A 56 -2.97 4.03 -6.39
CA CYS A 56 -2.20 3.34 -7.42
C CYS A 56 -0.79 2.98 -6.93
N PHE A 57 -0.50 1.68 -6.85
CA PHE A 57 0.75 1.19 -6.31
C PHE A 57 2.01 1.53 -7.14
N TRP A 58 1.88 1.91 -8.43
CA TRP A 58 3.03 2.10 -9.31
C TRP A 58 3.91 3.27 -8.89
N GLY A 59 3.29 4.41 -8.59
CA GLY A 59 4.06 5.55 -8.11
C GLY A 59 4.28 5.53 -6.59
N ALA A 60 3.43 4.81 -5.84
CA ALA A 60 3.69 4.55 -4.42
C ALA A 60 5.00 3.75 -4.25
N GLU A 61 5.19 2.71 -5.06
CA GLU A 61 6.44 1.94 -5.11
C GLU A 61 7.63 2.82 -5.52
N GLU A 62 7.45 3.69 -6.53
CA GLU A 62 8.51 4.62 -6.99
C GLU A 62 9.00 5.55 -5.88
N ILE A 63 8.10 6.03 -5.02
CA ILE A 63 8.46 6.86 -3.87
C ILE A 63 9.36 6.07 -2.91
N TYR A 64 9.00 4.82 -2.59
CA TYR A 64 9.71 4.04 -1.60
C TYR A 64 11.06 3.53 -2.06
N TRP A 65 11.22 3.02 -3.29
CA TRP A 65 12.54 2.52 -3.73
C TRP A 65 13.59 3.63 -3.82
N ARG A 66 13.19 4.90 -3.81
CA ARG A 66 14.09 6.06 -3.82
C ARG A 66 14.57 6.47 -2.43
N LEU A 67 13.97 5.97 -1.36
CA LEU A 67 14.37 6.32 0.00
C LEU A 67 15.69 5.63 0.35
N PRO A 68 16.72 6.38 0.80
CA PRO A 68 17.92 5.78 1.36
C PRO A 68 17.58 4.86 2.54
N GLY A 69 18.16 3.66 2.57
CA GLY A 69 17.88 2.63 3.58
C GLY A 69 16.80 1.62 3.21
N VAL A 70 16.06 1.83 2.10
CA VAL A 70 15.20 0.80 1.52
C VAL A 70 16.05 -0.24 0.80
N LEU A 71 15.79 -1.51 1.10
CA LEU A 71 16.50 -2.67 0.54
C LEU A 71 15.75 -3.26 -0.65
N SER A 72 14.43 -3.33 -0.61
CA SER A 72 13.60 -3.84 -1.69
C SER A 72 12.16 -3.30 -1.56
N THR A 73 11.46 -3.19 -2.68
CA THR A 73 10.03 -2.96 -2.70
C THR A 73 9.34 -3.96 -3.62
N SER A 74 8.07 -4.26 -3.38
CA SER A 74 7.26 -4.94 -4.38
C SER A 74 5.83 -4.44 -4.31
N VAL A 75 5.08 -4.63 -5.40
CA VAL A 75 3.66 -4.31 -5.45
C VAL A 75 2.80 -5.58 -5.45
N GLY A 76 1.63 -5.47 -4.85
CA GLY A 76 0.74 -6.61 -4.67
C GLY A 76 -0.63 -6.23 -4.13
N TYR A 77 -1.35 -7.26 -3.70
CA TYR A 77 -2.73 -7.20 -3.25
C TYR A 77 -2.82 -7.74 -1.83
N MET A 78 -3.37 -6.95 -0.91
CA MET A 78 -3.46 -7.30 0.51
C MET A 78 -4.72 -6.72 1.17
N GLY A 79 -5.14 -7.24 2.32
CA GLY A 79 -6.29 -6.70 3.06
C GLY A 79 -7.66 -7.15 2.55
N GLY A 80 -7.73 -8.17 1.70
CA GLY A 80 -8.96 -8.74 1.14
C GLY A 80 -9.15 -10.21 1.48
N PHE A 81 -9.95 -10.90 0.67
CA PHE A 81 -10.40 -12.27 0.93
C PHE A 81 -9.95 -13.27 -0.14
N THR A 82 -9.85 -12.84 -1.40
CA THR A 82 -9.60 -13.73 -2.54
C THR A 82 -8.14 -14.18 -2.57
N PRO A 83 -7.84 -15.49 -2.53
CA PRO A 83 -6.46 -15.97 -2.58
C PRO A 83 -5.87 -15.84 -3.98
N ASN A 84 -4.59 -15.47 -4.06
CA ASN A 84 -3.81 -15.32 -5.30
C ASN A 84 -4.56 -14.57 -6.43
N PRO A 85 -5.14 -13.38 -6.17
CA PRO A 85 -5.95 -12.70 -7.17
C PRO A 85 -5.07 -12.12 -8.29
N THR A 86 -5.62 -11.99 -9.50
CA THR A 86 -4.98 -11.22 -10.59
C THR A 86 -5.34 -9.74 -10.53
N TYR A 87 -4.58 -8.90 -11.24
CA TYR A 87 -4.89 -7.47 -11.38
C TYR A 87 -6.33 -7.25 -11.88
N GLU A 88 -6.77 -7.99 -12.89
CA GLU A 88 -8.11 -7.87 -13.46
C GLU A 88 -9.19 -8.24 -12.43
N GLU A 89 -8.96 -9.27 -11.63
CA GLU A 89 -9.87 -9.67 -10.55
C GLU A 89 -9.97 -8.57 -9.50
N VAL A 90 -8.85 -8.01 -9.05
CA VAL A 90 -8.82 -6.91 -8.08
C VAL A 90 -9.53 -5.67 -8.63
N CYS A 91 -9.32 -5.35 -9.91
CA CYS A 91 -9.99 -4.26 -10.61
C CYS A 91 -11.52 -4.38 -10.63
N THR A 92 -12.09 -5.58 -10.44
CA THR A 92 -13.55 -5.74 -10.32
C THR A 92 -14.09 -5.16 -9.00
N GLY A 93 -13.25 -5.05 -7.96
CA GLY A 93 -13.66 -4.73 -6.60
C GLY A 93 -14.23 -5.93 -5.81
N LEU A 94 -14.26 -7.12 -6.42
CA LEU A 94 -14.84 -8.33 -5.82
C LEU A 94 -13.80 -9.20 -5.09
N THR A 95 -12.59 -8.70 -4.84
CA THR A 95 -11.58 -9.44 -4.06
C THR A 95 -11.44 -8.92 -2.64
N GLY A 96 -11.89 -7.69 -2.38
CA GLY A 96 -11.70 -6.96 -1.11
C GLY A 96 -10.28 -6.42 -0.91
N HIS A 97 -9.31 -6.81 -1.75
CA HIS A 97 -7.93 -6.37 -1.61
C HIS A 97 -7.77 -4.89 -1.96
N THR A 98 -6.73 -4.29 -1.37
CA THR A 98 -6.15 -3.03 -1.81
C THR A 98 -4.84 -3.26 -2.52
N GLU A 99 -4.52 -2.40 -3.47
CA GLU A 99 -3.17 -2.26 -4.01
C GLU A 99 -2.25 -1.82 -2.87
N ALA A 100 -1.24 -2.63 -2.59
CA ALA A 100 -0.31 -2.46 -1.50
C ALA A 100 1.13 -2.55 -2.00
N VAL A 101 2.00 -1.77 -1.37
CA VAL A 101 3.45 -1.80 -1.56
C VAL A 101 4.06 -2.47 -0.34
N LEU A 102 4.77 -3.57 -0.54
CA LEU A 102 5.70 -4.10 0.45
C LEU A 102 6.97 -3.25 0.42
N VAL A 103 7.33 -2.65 1.55
CA VAL A 103 8.57 -1.89 1.73
C VAL A 103 9.46 -2.65 2.71
N VAL A 104 10.64 -3.06 2.26
CA VAL A 104 11.66 -3.70 3.10
C VAL A 104 12.80 -2.72 3.30
N TYR A 105 13.12 -2.40 4.55
CA TYR A 105 14.12 -1.38 4.88
C TYR A 105 14.98 -1.78 6.06
N GLU A 106 16.12 -1.12 6.20
CA GLU A 106 17.06 -1.28 7.31
C GLU A 106 16.78 -0.21 8.39
N PRO A 107 16.26 -0.57 9.57
CA PRO A 107 15.91 0.39 10.63
C PRO A 107 17.09 1.27 11.09
N ALA A 108 18.31 0.78 10.96
CA ALA A 108 19.52 1.53 11.29
C ALA A 108 19.82 2.69 10.32
N GLN A 109 19.21 2.67 9.12
CA GLN A 109 19.40 3.70 8.08
C GLN A 109 18.13 4.51 7.82
N LEU A 110 16.96 3.88 7.93
CA LEU A 110 15.67 4.51 7.68
C LEU A 110 14.73 4.21 8.84
N SER A 111 14.27 5.26 9.52
CA SER A 111 13.37 5.10 10.67
C SER A 111 11.95 4.77 10.21
N THR A 112 11.21 4.02 11.03
CA THR A 112 9.76 3.81 10.82
C THR A 112 9.00 5.12 10.73
N TYR A 113 9.41 6.14 11.50
CA TYR A 113 8.83 7.48 11.42
C TYR A 113 8.98 8.08 10.01
N ASP A 114 10.16 7.98 9.39
CA ASP A 114 10.40 8.55 8.04
C ASP A 114 9.64 7.77 6.95
N VAL A 115 9.49 6.45 7.11
CA VAL A 115 8.64 5.63 6.24
C VAL A 115 7.18 6.08 6.31
N LEU A 116 6.67 6.32 7.52
CA LEU A 116 5.29 6.77 7.74
C LEU A 116 5.07 8.25 7.41
N LYS A 117 6.07 9.10 7.61
CA LYS A 117 6.07 10.48 7.11
C LYS A 117 5.90 10.48 5.59
N THR A 118 6.68 9.64 4.91
CA THR A 118 6.55 9.48 3.45
C THR A 118 5.16 9.00 3.07
N PHE A 119 4.58 8.06 3.83
CA PHE A 119 3.21 7.59 3.61
C PHE A 119 2.19 8.73 3.70
N TRP A 120 2.14 9.44 4.84
CA TRP A 120 1.15 10.49 5.08
C TRP A 120 1.26 11.67 4.09
N GLU A 121 2.48 12.05 3.70
CA GLU A 121 2.71 13.24 2.85
C GLU A 121 2.47 12.99 1.35
N ASN A 122 2.34 11.73 0.91
CA ASN A 122 2.28 11.38 -0.52
C ASN A 122 0.95 10.79 -0.99
N HIS A 123 -0.10 10.80 -0.16
CA HIS A 123 -1.46 10.47 -0.59
C HIS A 123 -2.51 11.27 0.21
N ASP A 124 -3.77 11.24 -0.21
CA ASP A 124 -4.88 11.76 0.60
C ASP A 124 -5.51 10.62 1.43
N PRO A 125 -5.32 10.60 2.76
CA PRO A 125 -5.81 9.52 3.62
C PRO A 125 -7.31 9.65 3.97
N THR A 126 -8.03 10.65 3.47
CA THR A 126 -9.42 10.95 3.86
C THR A 126 -10.47 10.50 2.85
N GLN A 127 -10.05 9.87 1.76
CA GLN A 127 -10.90 9.60 0.60
C GLN A 127 -11.65 8.27 0.65
N GLY A 128 -11.39 7.41 1.64
CA GLY A 128 -12.05 6.11 1.79
C GLY A 128 -11.71 5.17 0.65
N TYR A 129 -12.72 4.68 -0.07
CA TYR A 129 -12.58 3.78 -1.22
C TYR A 129 -12.30 4.52 -2.53
N ARG A 130 -11.33 5.44 -2.47
CA ARG A 130 -10.87 6.27 -3.59
C ARG A 130 -9.48 6.83 -3.27
N GLN A 131 -8.67 7.05 -4.31
CA GLN A 131 -7.50 7.91 -4.25
C GLN A 131 -7.42 8.79 -5.51
N GLY A 132 -7.54 10.10 -5.36
CA GLY A 132 -7.61 11.04 -6.46
C GLY A 132 -8.72 10.68 -7.46
N ASN A 133 -8.31 10.36 -8.68
CA ASN A 133 -9.20 9.93 -9.76
C ASN A 133 -9.47 8.42 -9.76
N ASP A 134 -8.70 7.64 -9.00
CA ASP A 134 -8.82 6.19 -8.93
C ASP A 134 -9.91 5.81 -7.92
N MET A 135 -11.05 5.34 -8.43
CA MET A 135 -12.20 4.97 -7.61
C MET A 135 -12.28 3.46 -7.38
N GLY A 136 -12.37 3.07 -6.11
CA GLY A 136 -12.64 1.70 -5.72
C GLY A 136 -12.00 1.30 -4.39
N THR A 137 -12.53 0.24 -3.77
CA THR A 137 -11.99 -0.34 -2.53
C THR A 137 -10.53 -0.75 -2.65
N GLN A 138 -10.06 -1.00 -3.87
CA GLN A 138 -8.69 -1.38 -4.16
C GLN A 138 -7.68 -0.23 -4.10
N TYR A 139 -8.14 1.02 -4.03
CA TYR A 139 -7.29 2.21 -3.95
C TYR A 139 -7.33 2.89 -2.57
N ARG A 140 -7.87 2.19 -1.56
CA ARG A 140 -8.04 2.76 -0.23
C ARG A 140 -6.70 2.96 0.46
N SER A 141 -6.68 3.89 1.42
CA SER A 141 -5.54 4.04 2.31
C SER A 141 -5.48 2.89 3.32
N ALA A 142 -4.33 2.22 3.42
CA ALA A 142 -4.09 1.18 4.42
C ALA A 142 -2.61 1.11 4.82
N LEU A 143 -2.37 0.69 6.05
CA LEU A 143 -1.07 0.50 6.67
C LEU A 143 -1.12 -0.81 7.45
N LEU A 144 -0.42 -1.82 6.96
CA LEU A 144 -0.40 -3.15 7.57
C LEU A 144 0.99 -3.38 8.19
N TYR A 145 1.04 -3.33 9.51
CA TYR A 145 2.30 -3.35 10.27
C TYR A 145 2.76 -4.78 10.58
N THR A 146 4.06 -5.00 10.66
CA THR A 146 4.66 -6.30 11.02
C THR A 146 5.25 -6.33 12.42
N THR A 147 5.41 -5.16 13.07
CA THR A 147 5.92 -5.04 14.44
C THR A 147 5.06 -4.13 15.30
N ASP A 148 5.13 -4.28 16.62
CA ASP A 148 4.41 -3.42 17.57
C ASP A 148 4.93 -1.98 17.54
N GLU A 149 6.23 -1.77 17.32
CA GLU A 149 6.79 -0.42 17.17
C GLU A 149 6.22 0.30 15.95
N GLN A 150 5.94 -0.43 14.86
CA GLN A 150 5.26 0.12 13.70
C GLN A 150 3.81 0.47 14.00
N ARG A 151 3.07 -0.35 14.76
CA ARG A 151 1.71 -0.03 15.21
C ARG A 151 1.70 1.26 16.02
N ASP A 152 2.55 1.35 17.04
CA ASP A 152 2.54 2.48 17.97
C ASP A 152 2.93 3.79 17.25
N MET A 153 3.91 3.72 16.33
CA MET A 153 4.27 4.86 15.49
C MET A 153 3.17 5.22 14.47
N ALA A 154 2.49 4.23 13.88
CA ALA A 154 1.38 4.46 12.97
C ALA A 154 0.23 5.20 13.67
N GLU A 155 -0.09 4.80 14.89
CA GLU A 155 -1.12 5.45 15.71
C GLU A 155 -0.73 6.88 16.12
N LEU A 156 0.51 7.07 16.57
CA LEU A 156 1.04 8.38 16.92
C LEU A 156 1.03 9.35 15.72
N THR A 157 1.54 8.90 14.58
CA THR A 157 1.61 9.72 13.36
C THR A 157 0.24 9.97 12.76
N ARG A 158 -0.70 9.00 12.82
CA ARG A 158 -2.12 9.19 12.44
C ARG A 158 -2.74 10.34 13.25
N ALA A 159 -2.60 10.32 14.57
CA ALA A 159 -3.18 11.34 15.43
C ALA A 159 -2.60 12.74 15.14
N ALA A 160 -1.27 12.82 14.96
CA ALA A 160 -0.61 14.07 14.59
C ALA A 160 -1.04 14.58 13.21
N TYR A 161 -1.17 13.70 12.22
CA TYR A 161 -1.60 14.07 10.88
C TYR A 161 -3.08 14.48 10.84
N GLN A 162 -3.95 13.79 11.59
CA GLN A 162 -5.37 14.12 11.69
C GLN A 162 -5.57 15.58 12.12
N ALA A 163 -4.81 16.05 13.12
CA ALA A 163 -4.89 17.43 13.58
C ALA A 163 -4.59 18.44 12.46
N VAL A 164 -3.58 18.16 11.61
CA VAL A 164 -3.17 19.04 10.51
C VAL A 164 -4.20 19.06 9.38
N ILE A 165 -4.69 17.89 8.98
CA ILE A 165 -5.63 17.82 7.85
C ILE A 165 -7.00 18.38 8.21
N THR A 166 -7.46 18.21 9.47
CA THR A 166 -8.72 18.81 9.95
C THR A 166 -8.64 20.33 9.97
N ASP A 167 -7.52 20.92 10.41
CA ASP A 167 -7.29 22.38 10.36
C ASP A 167 -7.39 22.94 8.91
N ARG A 168 -7.07 22.10 7.93
CA ARG A 168 -7.14 22.42 6.50
C ARG A 168 -8.48 22.08 5.84
N GLY A 169 -9.47 21.65 6.62
CA GLY A 169 -10.83 21.37 6.15
C GLY A 169 -11.03 20.01 5.48
N TYR A 170 -10.06 19.09 5.62
CA TYR A 170 -10.25 17.69 5.23
C TYR A 170 -11.11 16.96 6.27
N GLY A 171 -11.69 15.83 5.85
CA GLY A 171 -12.43 14.94 6.73
C GLY A 171 -11.53 14.09 7.64
N ASP A 172 -12.15 13.08 8.25
CA ASP A 172 -11.43 12.12 9.08
C ASP A 172 -10.55 11.19 8.23
N ILE A 173 -9.41 10.79 8.79
CA ILE A 173 -8.52 9.78 8.21
C ILE A 173 -9.28 8.46 8.11
N THR A 174 -9.28 7.90 6.91
CA THR A 174 -9.92 6.62 6.56
C THR A 174 -8.94 5.45 6.49
N THR A 175 -7.65 5.70 6.77
CA THR A 175 -6.58 4.70 6.72
C THR A 175 -6.87 3.51 7.63
N GLN A 176 -6.91 2.32 7.02
CA GLN A 176 -6.97 1.06 7.77
C GLN A 176 -5.59 0.76 8.38
N ILE A 177 -5.49 0.78 9.71
CA ILE A 177 -4.30 0.32 10.44
C ILE A 177 -4.61 -1.05 11.03
N ALA A 178 -3.86 -2.09 10.63
CA ALA A 178 -4.08 -3.46 11.08
C ALA A 178 -2.77 -4.26 11.07
N PRO A 179 -2.67 -5.36 11.84
CA PRO A 179 -1.49 -6.21 11.77
C PRO A 179 -1.46 -6.95 10.43
N ALA A 180 -0.28 -7.02 9.81
CA ALA A 180 -0.06 -7.73 8.57
C ALA A 180 -0.33 -9.24 8.70
N SER A 181 -0.26 -9.80 9.91
CA SER A 181 -0.59 -11.21 10.17
C SER A 181 -2.06 -11.58 9.90
N ASP A 182 -2.95 -10.59 9.83
CA ASP A 182 -4.37 -10.82 9.57
C ASP A 182 -4.66 -11.07 8.08
N PHE A 183 -3.70 -10.77 7.20
CA PHE A 183 -3.89 -10.82 5.76
C PHE A 183 -2.69 -11.47 5.06
N GLU A 184 -2.95 -12.26 4.03
CA GLU A 184 -1.90 -12.73 3.15
C GLU A 184 -1.58 -11.67 2.08
N TYR A 185 -0.29 -11.45 1.82
CA TYR A 185 0.18 -10.57 0.76
C TYR A 185 0.39 -11.38 -0.52
N PHE A 186 -0.30 -11.00 -1.60
CA PHE A 186 -0.16 -11.61 -2.91
C PHE A 186 0.61 -10.68 -3.85
N TYR A 187 1.78 -11.09 -4.30
CA TYR A 187 2.54 -10.34 -5.31
C TYR A 187 1.69 -10.12 -6.57
N ALA A 188 1.71 -8.91 -7.09
CA ALA A 188 1.19 -8.61 -8.42
C ALA A 188 2.11 -9.17 -9.51
N GLU A 189 1.59 -9.22 -10.72
CA GLU A 189 2.25 -9.67 -11.94
C GLU A 189 3.60 -8.96 -12.15
N ASP A 190 4.59 -9.66 -12.73
CA ASP A 190 5.94 -9.11 -12.90
C ASP A 190 5.96 -7.74 -13.60
N HIS A 191 5.08 -7.53 -14.57
CA HIS A 191 5.03 -6.29 -15.31
C HIS A 191 4.59 -5.09 -14.45
N HIS A 192 3.92 -5.29 -13.31
CA HIS A 192 3.61 -4.25 -12.34
C HIS A 192 4.80 -3.93 -11.42
N GLN A 193 5.68 -4.90 -11.18
CA GLN A 193 6.87 -4.70 -10.33
C GLN A 193 7.80 -3.67 -10.96
N GLN A 194 8.08 -2.58 -10.23
CA GLN A 194 8.87 -1.44 -10.68
C GLN A 194 8.39 -0.89 -12.03
N TYR A 195 7.08 -0.84 -12.24
CA TYR A 195 6.46 -0.44 -13.50
C TYR A 195 6.99 0.89 -14.02
N LEU A 196 7.10 1.93 -13.18
CA LEU A 196 7.57 3.26 -13.60
C LEU A 196 9.08 3.32 -13.92
N TYR A 197 9.87 2.33 -13.49
CA TYR A 197 11.22 2.17 -13.97
C TYR A 197 11.25 1.52 -15.37
N LYS A 198 10.44 0.48 -15.57
CA LYS A 198 10.29 -0.22 -16.86
C LYS A 198 9.63 0.67 -17.92
N VAL A 199 8.73 1.56 -17.51
CA VAL A 199 7.95 2.48 -18.35
C VAL A 199 8.08 3.91 -17.78
N PRO A 200 9.14 4.67 -18.14
CA PRO A 200 9.45 5.97 -17.52
C PRO A 200 8.38 7.06 -17.69
N ASN A 201 7.56 6.97 -18.74
CA ASN A 201 6.45 7.89 -19.01
C ASN A 201 5.09 7.27 -18.64
N GLY A 202 5.10 6.26 -17.77
CA GLY A 202 3.91 5.59 -17.28
C GLY A 202 3.04 6.49 -16.41
N TYR A 203 1.86 5.98 -16.06
CA TYR A 203 0.87 6.70 -15.27
C TYR A 203 1.35 6.95 -13.83
N ARG A 204 1.42 8.23 -13.43
CA ARG A 204 1.66 8.65 -12.05
C ARG A 204 0.37 9.25 -11.50
N CYS A 205 -0.33 8.50 -10.65
CA CYS A 205 -1.53 8.99 -9.97
C CYS A 205 -1.29 9.14 -8.48
N HIS A 206 -0.84 10.31 -8.09
CA HIS A 206 -0.84 10.71 -6.68
C HIS A 206 -1.62 12.00 -6.55
N ALA A 207 -2.80 11.88 -5.94
CA ALA A 207 -3.40 13.00 -5.25
C ALA A 207 -2.86 12.96 -3.82
N ASN A 208 -2.04 13.93 -3.46
CA ASN A 208 -1.62 14.13 -2.07
C ASN A 208 -2.31 15.36 -1.50
N THR A 209 -2.33 15.46 -0.17
CA THR A 209 -2.88 16.63 0.52
C THR A 209 -1.98 17.87 0.37
N GLY A 210 -0.69 17.66 0.05
CA GLY A 210 0.34 18.70 0.09
C GLY A 210 0.70 19.17 1.51
N LEU A 211 0.25 18.44 2.54
CA LEU A 211 0.45 18.79 3.95
C LEU A 211 1.56 17.95 4.57
N ALA A 212 2.46 18.62 5.30
CA ALA A 212 3.57 17.97 6.00
C ALA A 212 3.09 17.30 7.30
N LEU A 213 3.66 16.14 7.62
CA LEU A 213 3.49 15.52 8.93
C LEU A 213 4.27 16.33 9.97
N PRO A 214 3.64 16.74 11.09
CA PRO A 214 4.36 17.37 12.19
C PRO A 214 5.43 16.44 12.74
N VAL A 215 6.57 17.02 13.17
CA VAL A 215 7.58 16.25 13.89
C VAL A 215 6.97 15.70 15.16
N VAL A 216 6.85 14.38 15.23
CA VAL A 216 6.53 13.66 16.46
C VAL A 216 7.78 13.02 17.01
N SER A 217 8.08 13.26 18.28
CA SER A 217 9.07 12.49 19.01
C SER A 217 8.40 11.23 19.54
N SER A 218 9.02 10.06 19.36
CA SER A 218 8.69 8.90 20.19
C SER A 218 8.82 9.31 21.67
N PRO A 219 7.87 8.95 22.53
CA PRO A 219 8.00 9.16 23.97
C PRO A 219 9.22 8.44 24.56
#